data_AF-A0A242JVB2-F1
#
_entry.id   AF-A0A242JVB2-F1
#
_cell.length_a   1.000
_cell.length_b   1.000
_cell.length_c   1.000
_cell.angle_alpha   90.00
_cell.angle_beta   90.00
_cell.angle_gamma   90.00
#
_symmetry.space_group_name_H-M   'P 1'
#
loop_
_entity.id
_entity.type
_entity.pdbx_description
1 polymer ?
#
loop_
_entity_poly.entity_id
_entity_poly.type
_entity_poly.pdbx_seq_one_letter_code
_entity_poly.pdbx_strand_id
1 'polypeptide(L)'
;MIDSSSGKIILLYGLNEDREIFFNSLKEGKVKRNNIVIPKGARLQNYMIDSYNLELSDFLRRMVNELRENYLWQDFLNKWFMRIPKKMSQLPLWPDFLYHLFLNDKNRLEQIYQGTTLVGCYGGSYYSDFILKKNEKLFIYFDLHVMRGCKIGIDIARTNPNVFIYFSIDELNMQSVLNRKRGDSGLNATNRELRYIYRHWQELKEKVHFFMGEEEVPAPWIAGEYKKLWEDYQPKSWHATKRNFQESKINDQSMFKGCQQMSTVILNNQYSQPLKVLWNYVCQCWQSLVEKPYLFKESMQLPVNWVAREQQQVVENLQLKSWHGIKRNLQAHQTTNQPMFKEQEKVVNEYLKDHREQQSPRSFIEIRQQAIISTPSNQSIKERGSVTHKQLEK
;
A
#
# COMPACT_ATOMS: atom_id res chain seq x y z
N MET A 1 16.63 -22.17 -5.00
CA MET A 1 17.48 -21.79 -6.15
C MET A 1 16.55 -21.46 -7.31
N ILE A 2 16.42 -20.18 -7.62
CA ILE A 2 15.78 -19.71 -8.85
C ILE A 2 16.96 -19.35 -9.75
N ASP A 3 17.27 -20.23 -10.68
CA ASP A 3 18.23 -19.91 -11.74
C ASP A 3 17.46 -19.18 -12.83
N SER A 4 17.52 -17.85 -12.81
CA SER A 4 16.84 -16.98 -13.78
C SER A 4 17.88 -16.04 -14.34
N SER A 5 18.47 -16.39 -15.46
CA SER A 5 19.30 -15.49 -16.25
C SER A 5 18.56 -14.20 -16.66
N SER A 6 17.24 -14.13 -16.48
CA SER A 6 16.40 -12.93 -16.72
C SER A 6 15.88 -12.23 -15.46
N GLY A 7 15.97 -12.84 -14.26
CA GLY A 7 15.38 -12.29 -13.02
C GLY A 7 13.85 -12.23 -12.97
N LYS A 8 13.15 -12.73 -13.99
CA LYS A 8 11.68 -12.65 -14.11
C LYS A 8 10.99 -13.79 -13.39
N ILE A 9 9.91 -13.49 -12.68
CA ILE A 9 9.07 -14.42 -11.95
C ILE A 9 7.65 -14.35 -12.54
N ILE A 10 6.98 -15.49 -12.66
CA ILE A 10 5.57 -15.55 -13.08
C ILE A 10 4.67 -15.99 -11.93
N LEU A 11 3.45 -15.49 -11.94
CA LEU A 11 2.33 -16.00 -11.15
C LEU A 11 1.24 -16.53 -12.10
N LEU A 12 0.75 -17.73 -11.81
CA LEU A 12 -0.29 -18.40 -12.57
C LEU A 12 -1.67 -18.13 -11.97
N TYR A 13 -2.57 -17.67 -12.83
CA TYR A 13 -3.97 -17.39 -12.53
C TYR A 13 -4.87 -18.11 -13.55
N GLY A 14 -6.11 -18.42 -13.16
CA GLY A 14 -7.02 -19.26 -13.94
C GLY A 14 -7.83 -20.18 -13.04
N LEU A 15 -8.59 -21.12 -13.60
CA LEU A 15 -9.16 -22.21 -12.80
C LEU A 15 -8.05 -23.15 -12.33
N ASN A 16 -8.35 -23.99 -11.33
CA ASN A 16 -7.31 -24.83 -10.74
C ASN A 16 -6.74 -25.84 -11.74
N GLU A 17 -7.61 -26.55 -12.44
CA GLU A 17 -7.24 -27.57 -13.44
C GLU A 17 -6.50 -26.93 -14.62
N ASP A 18 -7.01 -25.81 -15.14
CA ASP A 18 -6.36 -25.09 -16.25
C ASP A 18 -4.95 -24.61 -15.90
N ARG A 19 -4.74 -24.08 -14.69
CA ARG A 19 -3.42 -23.63 -14.25
C ARG A 19 -2.41 -24.78 -14.22
N GLU A 20 -2.86 -25.97 -13.82
CA GLU A 20 -2.02 -27.16 -13.78
C GLU A 20 -1.65 -27.64 -15.20
N ILE A 21 -2.65 -27.74 -16.08
CA ILE A 21 -2.44 -28.10 -17.49
C ILE A 21 -1.48 -27.09 -18.15
N PHE A 22 -1.77 -25.80 -17.99
CA PHE A 22 -0.96 -24.73 -18.57
C PHE A 22 0.48 -24.69 -18.02
N PHE A 23 0.66 -24.93 -16.72
CA PHE A 23 2.00 -25.05 -16.12
C PHE A 23 2.80 -26.20 -16.73
N ASN A 24 2.16 -27.35 -16.97
CA ASN A 24 2.81 -28.48 -17.62
C ASN A 24 3.19 -28.15 -19.07
N SER A 25 2.32 -27.49 -19.83
CA SER A 25 2.65 -27.02 -21.19
C SER A 25 3.80 -26.02 -21.21
N LEU A 26 3.87 -25.08 -20.25
CA LEU A 26 5.03 -24.17 -20.10
C LEU A 26 6.31 -24.93 -19.79
N LYS A 27 6.24 -25.89 -18.86
CA LYS A 27 7.38 -26.70 -18.42
C LYS A 27 7.92 -27.62 -19.53
N GLU A 28 7.04 -28.11 -20.39
CA GLU A 28 7.36 -28.94 -21.55
C GLU A 28 7.82 -28.10 -22.76
N GLY A 29 7.76 -26.76 -22.66
CA GLY A 29 8.17 -25.85 -23.73
C GLY A 29 7.19 -25.78 -24.90
N LYS A 30 5.95 -26.25 -24.72
CA LYS A 30 4.90 -26.16 -25.73
C LYS A 30 4.44 -24.72 -25.95
N VAL A 31 4.41 -23.93 -24.86
CA VAL A 31 4.14 -22.48 -24.92
C VAL A 31 5.44 -21.72 -25.20
N LYS A 32 5.56 -21.12 -26.38
CA LYS A 32 6.76 -20.40 -26.81
C LYS A 32 6.87 -19.03 -26.13
N ARG A 33 7.73 -18.92 -25.11
CA ARG A 33 8.09 -17.65 -24.47
C ARG A 33 9.59 -17.53 -24.27
N ASN A 34 10.22 -16.67 -25.06
CA ASN A 34 11.68 -16.49 -25.06
C ASN A 34 12.24 -15.88 -23.75
N ASN A 35 11.37 -15.39 -22.86
CA ASN A 35 11.72 -14.62 -21.68
C ASN A 35 11.61 -15.39 -20.35
N ILE A 36 11.00 -16.57 -20.33
CA ILE A 36 10.75 -17.35 -19.11
C ILE A 36 11.10 -18.82 -19.34
N VAL A 37 11.95 -19.36 -18.48
CA VAL A 37 12.31 -20.78 -18.44
C VAL A 37 11.84 -21.35 -17.12
N ILE A 38 10.96 -22.34 -17.15
CA ILE A 38 10.55 -23.08 -15.94
C ILE A 38 11.52 -24.25 -15.75
N PRO A 39 12.26 -24.33 -14.63
CA PRO A 39 13.16 -25.44 -14.37
C PRO A 39 12.41 -26.79 -14.35
N LYS A 40 13.05 -27.87 -14.83
CA LYS A 40 12.44 -29.22 -14.82
C LYS A 40 12.02 -29.69 -13.42
N GLY A 41 12.75 -29.28 -12.38
CA GLY A 41 12.43 -29.58 -10.98
C GLY A 41 11.42 -28.62 -10.33
N ALA A 42 10.93 -27.62 -11.05
CA ALA A 42 10.03 -26.63 -10.49
C ALA A 42 8.67 -27.25 -10.16
N ARG A 43 8.11 -26.80 -9.05
CA ARG A 43 6.82 -27.21 -8.52
C ARG A 43 5.79 -26.13 -8.81
N LEU A 44 4.60 -26.54 -9.25
CA LEU A 44 3.48 -25.63 -9.57
C LEU A 44 3.18 -24.65 -8.42
N GLN A 45 3.25 -25.12 -7.18
CA GLN A 45 3.00 -24.33 -5.96
C GLN A 45 3.86 -23.07 -5.87
N ASN A 46 5.07 -23.08 -6.42
CA ASN A 46 5.97 -21.92 -6.39
C ASN A 46 5.46 -20.73 -7.24
N TYR A 47 4.52 -21.00 -8.14
CA TYR A 47 3.97 -20.05 -9.10
C TYR A 47 2.50 -19.69 -8.80
N MET A 48 1.91 -20.21 -7.72
CA MET A 48 0.51 -19.96 -7.36
C MET A 48 0.44 -19.12 -6.09
N ILE A 49 -0.35 -18.05 -6.11
CA ILE A 49 -0.61 -17.25 -4.90
C ILE A 49 -1.29 -18.06 -3.79
N ASP A 50 -1.98 -19.14 -4.17
CA ASP A 50 -2.67 -20.06 -3.25
C ASP A 50 -1.71 -20.69 -2.26
N SER A 51 -0.50 -21.04 -2.68
CA SER A 51 0.52 -21.61 -1.79
C SER A 51 1.01 -20.62 -0.73
N TYR A 52 1.05 -19.32 -1.07
CA TYR A 52 1.38 -18.27 -0.11
C TYR A 52 0.26 -18.10 0.93
N ASN A 53 -0.98 -18.16 0.47
CA ASN A 53 -2.15 -18.13 1.34
C ASN A 53 -2.21 -19.35 2.27
N LEU A 54 -1.84 -20.54 1.78
CA LEU A 54 -1.78 -21.76 2.60
C LEU A 54 -0.69 -21.66 3.67
N GLU A 55 0.51 -21.20 3.32
CA GLU A 55 1.59 -20.97 4.29
C GLU A 55 1.19 -19.97 5.39
N LEU A 56 0.50 -18.90 5.01
CA LEU A 56 -0.06 -17.95 5.98
C LEU A 56 -1.16 -18.61 6.83
N SER A 57 -2.06 -19.38 6.23
CA SER A 57 -3.12 -20.12 6.94
C SER A 57 -2.55 -21.04 8.00
N ASP A 58 -1.52 -21.81 7.67
CA ASP A 58 -0.87 -22.74 8.59
C ASP A 58 -0.15 -22.00 9.72
N PHE A 59 0.48 -20.86 9.43
CA PHE A 59 1.02 -19.99 10.47
C PHE A 59 -0.07 -19.47 11.40
N LEU A 60 -1.17 -18.93 10.88
CA LEU A 60 -2.27 -18.42 11.70
C LEU A 60 -2.89 -19.53 12.55
N ARG A 61 -3.09 -20.74 11.99
CA ARG A 61 -3.61 -21.90 12.73
C ARG A 61 -2.71 -22.25 13.92
N ARG A 62 -1.37 -22.26 13.74
CA ARG A 62 -0.42 -22.49 14.84
C ARG A 62 -0.53 -21.41 15.91
N MET A 63 -0.62 -20.14 15.51
CA MET A 63 -0.71 -19.04 16.46
C MET A 63 -2.00 -19.08 17.28
N VAL A 64 -3.14 -19.43 16.67
CA VAL A 64 -4.40 -19.52 17.42
C VAL A 64 -4.39 -20.67 18.43
N ASN A 65 -3.73 -21.78 18.11
CA ASN A 65 -3.51 -22.90 19.05
C ASN A 65 -2.76 -22.48 20.32
N GLU A 66 -1.80 -21.55 20.17
CA GLU A 66 -1.01 -21.01 21.29
C GLU A 66 -1.81 -19.99 22.11
N LEU A 67 -2.59 -19.13 21.45
CA LEU A 67 -3.22 -17.99 22.11
C LEU A 67 -4.46 -18.39 22.92
N ARG A 68 -5.31 -19.31 22.41
CA ARG A 68 -6.56 -19.85 23.02
C ARG A 68 -7.64 -18.85 23.46
N GLU A 69 -7.28 -17.61 23.75
CA GLU A 69 -8.12 -16.54 24.26
C GLU A 69 -8.35 -15.44 23.22
N ASN A 70 -9.56 -14.87 23.22
CA ASN A 70 -9.98 -13.85 22.24
C ASN A 70 -9.14 -12.58 22.26
N TYR A 71 -8.81 -12.06 23.44
CA TYR A 71 -8.04 -10.82 23.55
C TYR A 71 -6.59 -11.01 23.05
N LEU A 72 -6.01 -12.19 23.29
CA LEU A 72 -4.68 -12.56 22.79
C LEU A 72 -4.67 -12.70 21.27
N TRP A 73 -5.75 -13.25 20.69
CA TRP A 73 -5.93 -13.29 19.24
C TRP A 73 -5.95 -11.89 18.61
N GLN A 74 -6.68 -10.94 19.21
CA GLN A 74 -6.74 -9.57 18.71
C GLN A 74 -5.40 -8.84 18.87
N ASP A 75 -4.70 -9.00 19.99
CA ASP A 75 -3.36 -8.42 20.17
C ASP A 75 -2.36 -9.00 19.15
N PHE A 76 -2.42 -10.32 18.93
CA PHE A 76 -1.61 -11.00 17.92
C PHE A 76 -1.86 -10.45 16.52
N LEU A 77 -3.11 -10.28 16.09
CA LEU A 77 -3.43 -9.76 14.76
C LEU A 77 -2.81 -8.37 14.50
N ASN A 78 -2.61 -7.56 15.54
CA ASN A 78 -1.95 -6.25 15.42
C ASN A 78 -0.41 -6.33 15.40
N LYS A 79 0.17 -7.46 15.85
CA LYS A 79 1.62 -7.66 16.02
C LYS A 79 2.13 -8.92 15.32
N TRP A 80 1.35 -9.47 14.39
CA TRP A 80 1.60 -10.77 13.78
C TRP A 80 2.97 -10.85 13.10
N PHE A 81 3.41 -9.74 12.50
CA PHE A 81 4.69 -9.63 11.81
C PHE A 81 5.90 -9.89 12.71
N MET A 82 5.79 -9.58 14.01
CA MET A 82 6.84 -9.85 15.01
C MET A 82 7.00 -11.34 15.31
N ARG A 83 5.99 -12.16 14.97
CA ARG A 83 5.95 -13.60 15.23
C ARG A 83 6.23 -14.44 14.00
N ILE A 84 6.41 -13.82 12.82
CA ILE A 84 6.77 -14.54 11.60
C ILE A 84 8.14 -15.21 11.80
N PRO A 85 8.25 -16.53 11.62
CA PRO A 85 9.53 -17.20 11.70
C PRO A 85 10.54 -16.64 10.69
N LYS A 86 11.79 -16.41 11.11
CA LYS A 86 12.85 -15.91 10.22
C LYS A 86 13.12 -16.82 9.01
N LYS A 87 12.82 -18.12 9.13
CA LYS A 87 12.97 -19.13 8.06
C LYS A 87 11.64 -19.46 7.37
N MET A 88 10.64 -18.59 7.45
CA MET A 88 9.32 -18.89 6.89
C MET A 88 9.36 -18.91 5.36
N SER A 89 8.91 -20.03 4.80
CA SER A 89 8.70 -20.37 3.39
C SER A 89 9.89 -20.16 2.44
N GLN A 90 10.14 -21.15 1.57
CA GLN A 90 11.10 -21.04 0.46
C GLN A 90 10.43 -20.50 -0.82
N LEU A 91 9.21 -19.95 -0.69
CA LEU A 91 8.45 -19.43 -1.82
C LEU A 91 9.11 -18.14 -2.39
N PRO A 92 9.25 -18.03 -3.72
CA PRO A 92 9.99 -16.94 -4.38
C PRO A 92 9.59 -15.52 -3.99
N LEU A 93 8.28 -15.26 -3.86
CA LEU A 93 7.73 -13.93 -3.64
C LEU A 93 7.29 -13.72 -2.18
N TRP A 94 7.82 -14.53 -1.24
CA TRP A 94 7.37 -14.48 0.16
C TRP A 94 7.60 -13.09 0.79
N PRO A 95 8.75 -12.42 0.57
CA PRO A 95 8.95 -11.05 1.06
C PRO A 95 7.94 -10.06 0.47
N ASP A 96 7.68 -10.10 -0.85
CA ASP A 96 6.70 -9.23 -1.50
C ASP A 96 5.27 -9.50 -0.97
N PHE A 97 4.93 -10.78 -0.75
CA PHE A 97 3.64 -11.18 -0.18
C PHE A 97 3.43 -10.59 1.22
N LEU A 98 4.43 -10.71 2.10
CA LEU A 98 4.40 -10.13 3.44
C LEU A 98 4.34 -8.60 3.40
N TYR A 99 5.10 -7.97 2.50
CA TYR A 99 5.09 -6.51 2.30
C TYR A 99 3.67 -6.01 1.97
N HIS A 100 2.97 -6.69 1.06
CA HIS A 100 1.60 -6.32 0.68
C HIS A 100 0.55 -6.67 1.73
N LEU A 101 0.77 -7.71 2.56
CA LEU A 101 -0.05 -7.96 3.75
C LEU A 101 0.11 -6.84 4.79
N PHE A 102 1.30 -6.28 4.92
CA PHE A 102 1.60 -5.28 5.94
C PHE A 102 1.14 -3.87 5.54
N LEU A 103 1.43 -3.43 4.31
CA LEU A 103 1.22 -2.04 3.91
C LEU A 103 -0.16 -1.74 3.33
N ASN A 104 -0.79 -2.69 2.66
CA ASN A 104 -2.10 -2.44 2.08
C ASN A 104 -3.17 -2.58 3.17
N ASP A 105 -3.81 -1.48 3.54
CA ASP A 105 -4.86 -1.44 4.56
C ASP A 105 -5.97 -2.48 4.37
N LYS A 106 -6.28 -2.86 3.13
CA LYS A 106 -7.32 -3.87 2.86
C LYS A 106 -6.83 -5.31 3.04
N ASN A 107 -5.53 -5.51 3.09
CA ASN A 107 -4.87 -6.82 3.22
C ASN A 107 -4.30 -7.06 4.62
N ARG A 108 -4.18 -6.01 5.44
CA ARG A 108 -3.80 -6.08 6.85
C ARG A 108 -4.67 -7.07 7.63
N LEU A 109 -4.04 -8.00 8.36
CA LEU A 109 -4.73 -9.09 9.03
C LEU A 109 -5.72 -8.58 10.08
N GLU A 110 -5.37 -7.57 10.86
CA GLU A 110 -6.26 -6.92 11.82
C GLU A 110 -7.51 -6.34 11.16
N GLN A 111 -7.43 -5.88 9.91
CA GLN A 111 -8.58 -5.37 9.16
C GLN A 111 -9.42 -6.51 8.59
N ILE A 112 -8.78 -7.55 8.05
CA ILE A 112 -9.44 -8.75 7.53
C ILE A 112 -10.26 -9.44 8.63
N TYR A 113 -9.62 -9.64 9.79
CA TYR A 113 -10.18 -10.32 10.95
C TYR A 113 -10.86 -9.37 11.94
N GLN A 114 -11.04 -8.10 11.59
CA GLN A 114 -11.76 -7.14 12.44
C GLN A 114 -13.17 -7.67 12.77
N GLY A 115 -13.54 -7.61 14.05
CA GLY A 115 -14.84 -8.08 14.54
C GLY A 115 -15.01 -9.60 14.53
N THR A 116 -13.92 -10.36 14.38
CA THR A 116 -13.94 -11.82 14.59
C THR A 116 -13.76 -12.15 16.07
N THR A 117 -14.48 -13.16 16.55
CA THR A 117 -14.28 -13.77 17.87
C THR A 117 -14.03 -15.25 17.69
N LEU A 118 -12.97 -15.78 18.30
CA LEU A 118 -12.73 -17.20 18.50
C LEU A 118 -13.83 -17.77 19.40
N VAL A 119 -14.64 -18.67 18.88
CA VAL A 119 -15.77 -19.29 19.61
C VAL A 119 -15.57 -20.76 19.90
N GLY A 120 -14.54 -21.38 19.34
CA GLY A 120 -14.17 -22.74 19.66
C GLY A 120 -13.05 -23.29 18.77
N CYS A 121 -12.57 -24.47 19.17
CA CYS A 121 -11.69 -25.31 18.39
C CYS A 121 -12.33 -26.69 18.26
N TYR A 122 -12.17 -27.34 17.12
CA TYR A 122 -12.58 -28.73 16.92
C TYR A 122 -11.45 -29.51 16.22
N GLY A 123 -11.42 -30.83 16.42
CA GLY A 123 -10.34 -31.68 15.92
C GLY A 123 -9.32 -32.07 17.00
N GLY A 124 -8.42 -32.99 16.65
CA GLY A 124 -7.44 -33.57 17.57
C GLY A 124 -6.20 -32.70 17.75
N SER A 125 -5.28 -33.12 18.63
CA SER A 125 -4.02 -32.41 18.91
C SER A 125 -3.13 -32.15 17.69
N TYR A 126 -3.32 -32.90 16.61
CA TYR A 126 -2.56 -32.78 15.36
C TYR A 126 -3.27 -31.95 14.27
N TYR A 127 -4.61 -31.83 14.34
CA TYR A 127 -5.43 -31.11 13.35
C TYR A 127 -6.59 -30.43 14.06
N SER A 128 -6.28 -29.35 14.77
CA SER A 128 -7.26 -28.48 15.38
C SER A 128 -7.67 -27.40 14.37
N ASP A 129 -8.91 -27.44 13.91
CA ASP A 129 -9.53 -26.33 13.22
C ASP A 129 -10.23 -25.41 14.23
N PHE A 130 -10.49 -24.18 13.79
CA PHE A 130 -11.01 -23.13 14.64
C PHE A 130 -12.26 -22.53 14.06
N ILE A 131 -13.15 -22.14 14.96
CA ILE A 131 -14.39 -21.47 14.60
C ILE A 131 -14.23 -20.01 15.00
N LEU A 132 -14.18 -19.15 13.98
CA LEU A 132 -14.30 -17.71 14.14
C LEU A 132 -15.76 -17.30 13.89
N LYS A 133 -16.32 -16.49 14.77
CA LYS A 133 -17.63 -15.86 14.56
C LYS A 133 -17.43 -14.42 14.13
N LYS A 134 -18.12 -13.98 13.07
CA LYS A 134 -18.19 -12.58 12.62
C LYS A 134 -19.58 -12.28 12.09
N ASN A 135 -20.27 -11.30 12.68
CA ASN A 135 -21.65 -10.92 12.33
C ASN A 135 -22.59 -12.14 12.30
N GLU A 136 -22.58 -12.93 13.38
CA GLU A 136 -23.38 -14.17 13.56
C GLU A 136 -23.04 -15.32 12.59
N LYS A 137 -22.15 -15.12 11.64
CA LYS A 137 -21.66 -16.18 10.75
C LYS A 137 -20.44 -16.85 11.35
N LEU A 138 -20.43 -18.18 11.26
CA LEU A 138 -19.29 -19.01 11.63
C LEU A 138 -18.38 -19.21 10.42
N PHE A 139 -17.09 -19.08 10.66
CA PHE A 139 -16.01 -19.32 9.72
C PHE A 139 -15.15 -20.42 10.32
N ILE A 140 -15.21 -21.59 9.71
CA ILE A 140 -14.52 -22.81 10.17
C ILE A 140 -13.10 -22.95 9.56
N TYR A 141 -12.74 -22.06 8.65
CA TYR A 141 -11.44 -22.01 8.00
C TYR A 141 -10.88 -20.57 8.04
N PHE A 142 -9.55 -20.44 8.01
CA PHE A 142 -8.86 -19.15 7.91
C PHE A 142 -9.03 -18.48 6.53
N ASP A 143 -10.13 -18.68 5.82
CA ASP A 143 -10.30 -18.28 4.41
C ASP A 143 -10.53 -16.78 4.22
N LEU A 144 -10.73 -16.03 5.31
CA LEU A 144 -10.93 -14.58 5.23
C LEU A 144 -9.75 -13.89 4.55
N HIS A 145 -8.51 -14.28 4.90
CA HIS A 145 -7.34 -13.75 4.22
C HIS A 145 -7.19 -14.35 2.84
N VAL A 146 -7.51 -15.62 2.59
CA VAL A 146 -7.42 -16.23 1.25
C VAL A 146 -8.23 -15.44 0.21
N MET A 147 -9.44 -15.01 0.56
CA MET A 147 -10.28 -14.16 -0.31
C MET A 147 -9.65 -12.81 -0.68
N ARG A 148 -8.73 -12.30 0.15
CA ARG A 148 -7.99 -11.06 -0.08
C ARG A 148 -6.64 -11.34 -0.72
N GLY A 149 -5.91 -12.30 -0.20
CA GLY A 149 -4.59 -12.75 -0.59
C GLY A 149 -4.52 -13.20 -2.04
N CYS A 150 -5.62 -13.70 -2.61
CA CYS A 150 -5.68 -13.99 -4.04
C CYS A 150 -5.42 -12.75 -4.93
N LYS A 151 -5.67 -11.53 -4.43
CA LYS A 151 -5.33 -10.25 -5.10
C LYS A 151 -3.94 -9.74 -4.76
N ILE A 152 -3.29 -10.26 -3.71
CA ILE A 152 -1.95 -9.84 -3.33
C ILE A 152 -0.97 -10.16 -4.44
N GLY A 153 -1.07 -11.32 -5.09
CA GLY A 153 -0.23 -11.64 -6.25
C GLY A 153 -0.37 -10.61 -7.39
N ILE A 154 -1.57 -10.06 -7.58
CA ILE A 154 -1.81 -8.99 -8.54
C ILE A 154 -1.19 -7.67 -8.08
N ASP A 155 -1.29 -7.35 -6.79
CA ASP A 155 -0.65 -6.16 -6.24
C ASP A 155 0.89 -6.25 -6.28
N ILE A 156 1.46 -7.44 -6.07
CA ILE A 156 2.89 -7.72 -6.28
C ILE A 156 3.28 -7.43 -7.73
N ALA A 157 2.53 -7.97 -8.70
CA ALA A 157 2.79 -7.70 -10.11
C ALA A 157 2.70 -6.20 -10.44
N ARG A 158 1.80 -5.44 -9.80
CA ARG A 158 1.71 -3.98 -9.99
C ARG A 158 2.99 -3.27 -9.54
N THR A 159 3.50 -3.61 -8.36
CA THR A 159 4.64 -2.90 -7.75
C THR A 159 6.01 -3.44 -8.15
N ASN A 160 6.12 -4.73 -8.47
CA ASN A 160 7.38 -5.39 -8.79
C ASN A 160 7.52 -5.50 -10.34
N PRO A 161 8.54 -4.88 -10.96
CA PRO A 161 8.71 -4.92 -12.42
C PRO A 161 9.12 -6.30 -12.96
N ASN A 162 9.62 -7.19 -12.10
CA ASN A 162 10.08 -8.51 -12.49
C ASN A 162 9.00 -9.59 -12.36
N VAL A 163 7.80 -9.23 -11.88
CA VAL A 163 6.69 -10.17 -11.68
C VAL A 163 5.65 -10.00 -12.77
N PHE A 164 5.38 -11.09 -13.47
CA PHE A 164 4.39 -11.19 -14.54
C PHE A 164 3.24 -12.10 -14.09
N ILE A 165 2.06 -11.91 -14.67
CA ILE A 165 0.90 -12.78 -14.46
C ILE A 165 0.61 -13.47 -15.77
N TYR A 166 0.58 -14.80 -15.74
CA TYR A 166 0.03 -15.58 -16.83
C TYR A 166 -1.34 -16.09 -16.39
N PHE A 167 -2.36 -15.72 -17.15
CA PHE A 167 -3.76 -15.97 -16.82
C PHE A 167 -4.36 -16.89 -17.88
N SER A 168 -4.57 -18.16 -17.55
CA SER A 168 -5.35 -19.04 -18.40
C SER A 168 -6.84 -18.67 -18.29
N ILE A 169 -7.48 -18.51 -19.45
CA ILE A 169 -8.91 -18.21 -19.56
C ILE A 169 -9.70 -19.39 -20.14
N ASP A 170 -9.08 -20.57 -20.18
CA ASP A 170 -9.74 -21.80 -20.58
C ASP A 170 -10.94 -22.08 -19.69
N GLU A 171 -12.00 -22.64 -20.29
CA GLU A 171 -13.24 -23.05 -19.61
C GLU A 171 -13.96 -21.96 -18.77
N LEU A 172 -13.47 -20.72 -18.76
CA LEU A 172 -14.06 -19.64 -18.00
C LEU A 172 -15.38 -19.23 -18.63
N ASN A 173 -16.45 -19.45 -17.87
CA ASN A 173 -17.75 -18.87 -18.19
C ASN A 173 -17.71 -17.34 -17.94
N MET A 174 -17.34 -16.57 -18.98
CA MET A 174 -17.21 -15.12 -18.94
C MET A 174 -18.52 -14.41 -18.56
N GLN A 175 -19.68 -14.97 -18.93
CA GLN A 175 -20.98 -14.44 -18.52
C GLN A 175 -21.13 -14.49 -16.99
N SER A 176 -20.71 -15.58 -16.37
CA SER A 176 -20.68 -15.77 -14.91
C SER A 176 -19.58 -14.96 -14.23
N VAL A 177 -18.51 -14.60 -14.93
CA VAL A 177 -17.50 -13.66 -14.43
C VAL A 177 -18.14 -12.30 -14.18
N LEU A 178 -19.02 -11.81 -15.05
CA LEU A 178 -19.58 -10.46 -14.91
C LEU A 178 -20.89 -10.42 -14.11
N ASN A 179 -21.72 -11.46 -14.24
CA ASN A 179 -23.02 -11.52 -13.58
C ASN A 179 -22.93 -12.17 -12.19
N ARG A 180 -22.74 -11.33 -11.16
CA ARG A 180 -22.89 -11.80 -9.79
C ARG A 180 -24.38 -11.92 -9.44
N LYS A 181 -24.98 -13.10 -9.61
CA LYS A 181 -26.31 -13.37 -9.02
C LYS A 181 -26.21 -13.25 -7.50
N ARG A 182 -27.16 -12.53 -6.87
CA ARG A 182 -27.28 -12.50 -5.41
C ARG A 182 -27.65 -13.91 -4.95
N GLY A 183 -26.79 -14.54 -4.15
CA GLY A 183 -27.03 -15.89 -3.64
C GLY A 183 -26.06 -16.96 -4.13
N ASP A 184 -25.24 -16.67 -5.16
CA ASP A 184 -24.15 -17.57 -5.53
C ASP A 184 -23.06 -17.50 -4.45
N SER A 185 -23.06 -18.52 -3.60
CA SER A 185 -22.05 -18.78 -2.57
C SER A 185 -20.73 -19.26 -3.16
N GLY A 186 -20.68 -19.52 -4.48
CA GLY A 186 -19.48 -19.90 -5.23
C GLY A 186 -18.39 -18.85 -5.09
N LEU A 187 -17.38 -19.19 -4.29
CA LEU A 187 -16.13 -18.45 -4.10
C LEU A 187 -15.26 -18.54 -5.35
N ASN A 188 -15.73 -18.06 -6.51
CA ASN A 188 -14.91 -18.08 -7.73
C ASN A 188 -13.86 -16.97 -7.62
N ALA A 189 -12.74 -17.30 -6.97
CA ALA A 189 -11.58 -16.45 -6.77
C ALA A 189 -11.08 -15.91 -8.12
N THR A 190 -10.99 -16.79 -9.12
CA THR A 190 -10.65 -16.48 -10.52
C THR A 190 -11.52 -15.37 -11.11
N ASN A 191 -12.85 -15.42 -10.92
CA ASN A 191 -13.75 -14.37 -11.41
C ASN A 191 -13.47 -13.03 -10.72
N ARG A 192 -13.10 -13.05 -9.42
CA ARG A 192 -12.76 -11.83 -8.67
C ARG A 192 -11.42 -11.26 -9.10
N GLU A 193 -10.45 -12.12 -9.40
CA GLU A 193 -9.11 -11.78 -9.89
C GLU A 193 -9.18 -11.17 -11.27
N LEU A 194 -9.89 -11.79 -12.21
CA LEU A 194 -10.04 -11.28 -13.57
C LEU A 194 -10.68 -9.88 -13.57
N ARG A 195 -11.75 -9.68 -12.79
CA ARG A 195 -12.35 -8.34 -12.61
C ARG A 195 -11.41 -7.37 -11.90
N TYR A 196 -10.50 -7.84 -11.05
CA TYR A 196 -9.51 -6.98 -10.39
C TYR A 196 -8.45 -6.53 -11.40
N ILE A 197 -7.92 -7.44 -12.21
CA ILE A 197 -7.02 -7.12 -13.32
C ILE A 197 -7.66 -6.10 -14.26
N TYR A 198 -8.91 -6.31 -14.69
CA TYR A 198 -9.63 -5.35 -15.54
C TYR A 198 -9.65 -3.93 -14.96
N ARG A 199 -9.97 -3.80 -13.66
CA ARG A 199 -10.00 -2.49 -12.99
C ARG A 199 -8.64 -1.81 -12.88
N HIS A 200 -7.55 -2.57 -12.91
CA HIS A 200 -6.18 -2.10 -12.79
C HIS A 200 -5.40 -2.26 -14.12
N TRP A 201 -6.11 -2.43 -15.24
CA TRP A 201 -5.50 -2.82 -16.51
C TRP A 201 -4.44 -1.84 -17.00
N GLN A 202 -4.61 -0.54 -16.77
CA GLN A 202 -3.63 0.48 -17.19
C GLN A 202 -2.24 0.26 -16.57
N GLU A 203 -2.18 -0.25 -15.34
CA GLU A 203 -0.93 -0.54 -14.62
C GLU A 203 -0.38 -1.94 -14.96
N LEU A 204 -1.24 -2.82 -15.48
CA LEU A 204 -0.99 -4.25 -15.61
C LEU A 204 -0.82 -4.74 -17.06
N LYS A 205 -1.19 -3.92 -18.05
CA LYS A 205 -1.29 -4.33 -19.47
C LYS A 205 0.00 -4.93 -20.05
N GLU A 206 1.17 -4.50 -19.58
CA GLU A 206 2.47 -5.01 -20.03
C GLU A 206 2.98 -6.20 -19.19
N LYS A 207 2.26 -6.55 -18.12
CA LYS A 207 2.66 -7.57 -17.13
C LYS A 207 1.72 -8.78 -17.10
N VAL A 208 0.49 -8.62 -17.54
CA VAL A 208 -0.52 -9.68 -17.56
C VAL A 208 -0.68 -10.18 -18.99
N HIS A 209 -0.49 -11.48 -19.16
CA HIS A 209 -0.65 -12.18 -20.42
C HIS A 209 -1.77 -13.22 -20.29
N PHE A 210 -2.68 -13.23 -21.26
CA PHE A 210 -3.82 -14.14 -21.27
C PHE A 210 -3.55 -15.31 -22.21
N PHE A 211 -3.99 -16.49 -21.83
CA PHE A 211 -3.78 -17.72 -22.60
C PHE A 211 -5.07 -18.51 -22.76
N MET A 212 -5.26 -19.05 -23.97
CA MET A 212 -6.29 -20.04 -24.27
C MET A 212 -5.56 -21.26 -24.86
N GLY A 213 -5.56 -22.36 -24.10
CA GLY A 213 -4.68 -23.49 -24.32
C GLY A 213 -3.21 -23.07 -24.25
N GLU A 214 -2.49 -23.25 -25.36
CA GLU A 214 -1.06 -22.95 -25.47
C GLU A 214 -0.77 -21.62 -26.18
N GLU A 215 -1.82 -20.91 -26.61
CA GLU A 215 -1.72 -19.66 -27.36
C GLU A 215 -1.97 -18.44 -26.48
N GLU A 216 -1.11 -17.42 -26.63
CA GLU A 216 -1.36 -16.11 -26.03
C GLU A 216 -2.45 -15.38 -26.81
N VAL A 217 -3.46 -14.91 -26.09
CA VAL A 217 -4.60 -14.19 -26.64
C VAL A 217 -4.65 -12.76 -26.08
N PRO A 218 -5.26 -11.81 -26.80
CA PRO A 218 -5.49 -10.48 -26.25
C PRO A 218 -6.38 -10.54 -25.00
N ALA A 219 -6.28 -9.53 -24.15
CA ALA A 219 -7.15 -9.44 -22.98
C ALA A 219 -8.64 -9.48 -23.38
N PRO A 220 -9.53 -10.13 -22.60
CA PRO A 220 -10.93 -10.37 -22.98
C PRO A 220 -11.75 -9.13 -23.33
N TRP A 221 -11.33 -7.95 -22.86
CA TRP A 221 -11.98 -6.66 -23.10
C TRP A 221 -11.35 -5.83 -24.23
N ILE A 222 -10.25 -6.30 -24.84
CA ILE A 222 -9.56 -5.60 -25.93
C ILE A 222 -10.03 -6.14 -27.28
N ALA A 223 -10.08 -7.46 -27.43
CA ALA A 223 -10.47 -8.14 -28.66
C ALA A 223 -11.08 -9.51 -28.34
N GLY A 224 -11.65 -10.15 -29.37
CA GLY A 224 -12.32 -11.45 -29.27
C GLY A 224 -13.81 -11.33 -28.94
N GLU A 225 -14.42 -12.49 -28.68
CA GLU A 225 -15.88 -12.63 -28.49
C GLU A 225 -16.40 -11.94 -27.23
N TYR A 226 -15.57 -11.82 -26.19
CA TYR A 226 -15.98 -11.28 -24.89
C TYR A 226 -15.94 -9.75 -24.82
N LYS A 227 -15.43 -9.06 -25.85
CA LYS A 227 -15.25 -7.60 -25.84
C LYS A 227 -16.54 -6.86 -25.50
N LYS A 228 -17.63 -7.15 -26.23
CA LYS A 228 -18.95 -6.51 -26.00
C LYS A 228 -19.45 -6.74 -24.58
N LEU A 229 -19.26 -7.97 -24.09
CA LEU A 229 -19.68 -8.35 -22.74
C LEU A 229 -18.95 -7.54 -21.65
N TRP A 230 -17.66 -7.24 -21.86
CA TRP A 230 -16.88 -6.39 -20.95
C TRP A 230 -17.13 -4.89 -21.12
N GLU A 231 -17.55 -4.42 -22.29
CA GLU A 231 -17.96 -3.02 -22.51
C GLU A 231 -19.22 -2.66 -21.67
N ASP A 232 -20.13 -3.61 -21.53
CA ASP A 232 -21.34 -3.47 -20.69
C ASP A 232 -21.04 -3.51 -19.19
N TYR A 233 -19.87 -4.04 -18.79
CA TYR A 233 -19.50 -4.15 -17.39
C TYR A 233 -19.07 -2.80 -16.80
N GLN A 234 -19.84 -2.28 -15.85
CA GLN A 234 -19.54 -1.04 -15.13
C GLN A 234 -19.12 -1.34 -13.67
N PRO A 235 -17.82 -1.29 -13.34
CA PRO A 235 -17.36 -1.49 -11.97
C PRO A 235 -17.89 -0.42 -11.01
N LYS A 236 -18.38 -0.85 -9.84
CA LYS A 236 -18.86 0.07 -8.79
C LYS A 236 -17.81 1.11 -8.36
N SER A 237 -16.53 0.73 -8.37
CA SER A 237 -15.43 1.64 -8.04
C SER A 237 -15.38 2.84 -8.98
N TRP A 238 -15.71 2.67 -10.26
CA TRP A 238 -15.71 3.78 -11.23
C TRP A 238 -16.84 4.77 -10.97
N HIS A 239 -17.97 4.33 -10.40
CA HIS A 239 -19.03 5.25 -9.96
C HIS A 239 -18.61 6.10 -8.76
N ALA A 240 -17.81 5.55 -7.83
CA ALA A 240 -17.26 6.32 -6.72
C ALA A 240 -16.24 7.34 -7.21
N THR A 241 -15.34 6.94 -8.12
CA THR A 241 -14.38 7.86 -8.76
C THR A 241 -15.10 8.96 -9.55
N LYS A 242 -16.12 8.63 -10.36
CA LYS A 242 -16.93 9.63 -11.08
C LYS A 242 -17.63 10.61 -10.14
N ARG A 243 -18.20 10.13 -9.02
CA ARG A 243 -18.80 11.00 -8.00
C ARG A 243 -17.77 11.91 -7.35
N ASN A 244 -16.62 11.37 -6.92
CA ASN A 244 -15.57 12.16 -6.31
C ASN A 244 -15.01 13.23 -7.27
N PHE A 245 -14.88 12.92 -8.58
CA PHE A 245 -14.49 13.90 -9.60
C PHE A 245 -15.56 14.98 -9.85
N GLN A 246 -16.84 14.63 -9.73
CA GLN A 246 -17.94 15.61 -9.84
C GLN A 246 -17.99 16.50 -8.60
N GLU A 247 -17.84 15.93 -7.41
CA GLU A 247 -17.79 16.67 -6.14
C GLU A 247 -16.54 17.57 -6.06
N SER A 248 -15.37 17.11 -6.52
CA SER A 248 -14.17 17.93 -6.59
C SER A 248 -14.34 19.10 -7.56
N LYS A 249 -14.93 18.89 -8.74
CA LYS A 249 -15.24 19.97 -9.69
C LYS A 249 -16.20 21.01 -9.12
N ILE A 250 -17.20 20.58 -8.37
CA ILE A 250 -18.16 21.48 -7.71
C ILE A 250 -17.45 22.29 -6.60
N ASN A 251 -16.54 21.66 -5.86
CA ASN A 251 -15.78 22.32 -4.80
C ASN A 251 -14.72 23.28 -5.36
N ASP A 252 -14.08 22.96 -6.49
CA ASP A 252 -13.16 23.86 -7.18
C ASP A 252 -13.89 25.09 -7.73
N GLN A 253 -15.12 24.92 -8.25
CA GLN A 253 -15.96 26.03 -8.70
C GLN A 253 -16.46 26.91 -7.54
N SER A 254 -16.79 26.34 -6.38
CA SER A 254 -17.20 27.10 -5.20
C SER A 254 -16.03 27.88 -4.60
N MET A 255 -14.85 27.25 -4.52
CA MET A 255 -13.58 27.89 -4.13
C MET A 255 -13.21 29.04 -5.08
N PHE A 256 -13.37 28.85 -6.39
CA PHE A 256 -13.09 29.89 -7.38
C PHE A 256 -14.03 31.09 -7.23
N LYS A 257 -15.33 30.87 -7.00
CA LYS A 257 -16.28 31.95 -6.68
C LYS A 257 -15.94 32.68 -5.38
N GLY A 258 -15.52 31.95 -4.34
CA GLY A 258 -15.04 32.54 -3.09
C GLY A 258 -13.79 33.41 -3.28
N CYS A 259 -12.83 32.94 -4.09
CA CYS A 259 -11.62 33.67 -4.43
C CYS A 259 -11.92 34.94 -5.27
N GLN A 260 -12.89 34.89 -6.18
CA GLN A 260 -13.34 36.08 -6.93
C GLN A 260 -14.03 37.12 -6.03
N GLN A 261 -14.82 36.69 -5.06
CA GLN A 261 -15.43 37.59 -4.08
C GLN A 261 -14.36 38.24 -3.19
N MET A 262 -13.37 37.46 -2.75
CA MET A 262 -12.25 37.97 -1.94
C MET A 262 -11.34 38.92 -2.74
N SER A 263 -11.09 38.63 -4.03
CA SER A 263 -10.31 39.53 -4.89
C SER A 263 -11.00 40.87 -5.09
N THR A 264 -12.34 40.89 -5.21
CA THR A 264 -13.12 42.12 -5.34
C THR A 264 -13.00 42.99 -4.08
N VAL A 265 -12.98 42.37 -2.91
CA VAL A 265 -12.78 43.06 -1.61
C VAL A 265 -11.36 43.61 -1.48
N ILE A 266 -10.34 42.83 -1.87
CA ILE A 266 -8.92 43.24 -1.79
C ILE A 266 -8.60 44.34 -2.81
N LEU A 267 -9.18 44.28 -4.01
CA LEU A 267 -8.95 45.25 -5.08
C LEU A 267 -9.57 46.62 -4.79
N ASN A 268 -10.75 46.65 -4.14
CA ASN A 268 -11.46 47.88 -3.80
C ASN A 268 -10.93 48.58 -2.54
N ASN A 269 -10.04 47.93 -1.77
CA ASN A 269 -9.44 48.56 -0.60
C ASN A 269 -8.18 49.35 -1.00
N GLN A 270 -8.17 50.67 -0.75
CA GLN A 270 -7.14 51.60 -1.23
C GLN A 270 -5.77 51.45 -0.55
N TYR A 271 -5.64 50.62 0.49
CA TYR A 271 -4.42 50.56 1.33
C TYR A 271 -3.62 49.24 1.28
N SER A 272 -3.72 48.42 0.23
CA SER A 272 -3.17 47.05 0.24
C SER A 272 -2.29 46.64 -0.94
N GLN A 273 -1.39 47.52 -1.41
CA GLN A 273 -0.45 47.19 -2.50
C GLN A 273 0.34 45.86 -2.31
N PRO A 274 0.86 45.51 -1.11
CA PRO A 274 1.58 44.24 -0.93
C PRO A 274 0.69 43.01 -1.06
N LEU A 275 -0.58 43.10 -0.64
CA LEU A 275 -1.55 42.00 -0.74
C LEU A 275 -2.03 41.78 -2.18
N LYS A 276 -2.09 42.85 -2.99
CA LYS A 276 -2.41 42.75 -4.42
C LYS A 276 -1.32 42.01 -5.20
N VAL A 277 -0.04 42.25 -4.88
CA VAL A 277 1.10 41.55 -5.50
C VAL A 277 1.10 40.06 -5.12
N LEU A 278 0.88 39.74 -3.84
CA LEU A 278 0.83 38.36 -3.37
C LEU A 278 -0.36 37.60 -4.00
N TRP A 279 -1.52 38.25 -4.11
CA TRP A 279 -2.70 37.67 -4.73
C TRP A 279 -2.52 37.40 -6.23
N ASN A 280 -1.93 38.34 -6.97
CA ASN A 280 -1.63 38.15 -8.39
C ASN A 280 -0.66 36.99 -8.63
N TYR A 281 0.35 36.82 -7.77
CA TYR A 281 1.27 35.70 -7.83
C TYR A 281 0.55 34.36 -7.59
N VAL A 282 -0.33 34.28 -6.58
CA VAL A 282 -1.13 33.08 -6.30
C VAL A 282 -2.07 32.74 -7.46
N CYS A 283 -2.71 33.75 -8.07
CA CYS A 283 -3.56 33.53 -9.24
C CYS A 283 -2.77 33.01 -10.45
N GLN A 284 -1.58 33.55 -10.74
CA GLN A 284 -0.73 33.07 -11.84
C GLN A 284 -0.24 31.64 -11.63
N CYS A 285 0.16 31.28 -10.40
CA CYS A 285 0.55 29.91 -10.06
C CYS A 285 -0.63 28.94 -10.24
N TRP A 286 -1.83 29.34 -9.84
CA TRP A 286 -3.03 28.51 -9.97
C TRP A 286 -3.51 28.37 -11.43
N GLN A 287 -3.47 29.43 -12.23
CA GLN A 287 -3.78 29.36 -13.66
C GLN A 287 -2.82 28.42 -14.40
N SER A 288 -1.54 28.46 -14.06
CA SER A 288 -0.53 27.55 -14.61
C SER A 288 -0.79 26.08 -14.26
N LEU A 289 -1.34 25.81 -13.08
CA LEU A 289 -1.73 24.46 -12.63
C LEU A 289 -2.98 23.92 -13.35
N VAL A 290 -3.95 24.79 -13.66
CA VAL A 290 -5.20 24.40 -14.32
C VAL A 290 -5.03 24.20 -15.83
N GLU A 291 -4.21 25.02 -16.49
CA GLU A 291 -4.08 24.99 -17.95
C GLU A 291 -3.15 23.89 -18.47
N LYS A 292 -2.16 23.44 -17.68
CA LYS A 292 -1.15 22.45 -18.15
C LYS A 292 -0.81 21.38 -17.10
N PRO A 293 -1.77 20.53 -16.68
CA PRO A 293 -1.56 19.52 -15.63
C PRO A 293 -0.52 18.44 -15.99
N TYR A 294 -0.14 18.29 -17.27
CA TYR A 294 0.74 17.22 -17.77
C TYR A 294 2.23 17.62 -17.84
N LEU A 295 2.59 18.90 -17.74
CA LEU A 295 4.00 19.34 -17.76
C LEU A 295 4.71 19.20 -16.40
N PHE A 296 3.99 18.89 -15.33
CA PHE A 296 4.57 18.77 -13.99
C PHE A 296 5.10 17.36 -13.67
N LYS A 297 4.94 16.38 -14.58
CA LYS A 297 5.48 15.02 -14.39
C LYS A 297 6.96 14.86 -14.75
N GLU A 298 7.53 15.78 -15.53
CA GLU A 298 8.92 15.68 -15.99
C GLU A 298 9.93 16.52 -15.18
N SER A 299 9.47 17.39 -14.28
CA SER A 299 10.36 18.24 -13.45
C SER A 299 10.72 17.67 -12.06
N MET A 300 10.21 16.48 -11.70
CA MET A 300 10.66 15.77 -10.47
C MET A 300 11.75 14.74 -10.78
N GLN A 301 12.90 15.22 -11.23
CA GLN A 301 14.19 14.57 -11.02
C GLN A 301 15.12 15.55 -10.29
N LEU A 302 14.73 15.93 -9.07
CA LEU A 302 15.64 16.49 -8.08
C LEU A 302 15.40 15.78 -6.74
N PRO A 303 16.43 15.61 -5.90
CA PRO A 303 16.33 14.78 -4.71
C PRO A 303 15.29 15.36 -3.75
N VAL A 304 14.38 14.50 -3.30
CA VAL A 304 13.30 14.77 -2.32
C VAL A 304 13.81 15.52 -1.06
N ASN A 305 15.11 15.48 -0.80
CA ASN A 305 15.77 16.15 0.32
C ASN A 305 16.01 17.66 0.15
N TRP A 306 15.84 18.22 -1.05
CA TRP A 306 16.03 19.67 -1.31
C TRP A 306 14.74 20.47 -1.12
N VAL A 307 13.61 19.96 -1.61
CA VAL A 307 12.29 20.59 -1.44
C VAL A 307 11.84 20.61 0.02
N ALA A 308 12.15 19.55 0.79
CA ALA A 308 11.86 19.52 2.22
C ALA A 308 12.68 20.56 3.01
N ARG A 309 13.92 20.84 2.62
CA ARG A 309 14.77 21.85 3.28
C ARG A 309 14.36 23.28 2.94
N GLU A 310 14.05 23.56 1.69
CA GLU A 310 13.58 24.89 1.28
C GLU A 310 12.18 25.20 1.83
N GLN A 311 11.25 24.23 1.82
CA GLN A 311 9.93 24.42 2.45
C GLN A 311 10.04 24.59 3.96
N GLN A 312 10.91 23.84 4.63
CA GLN A 312 11.13 23.99 6.06
C GLN A 312 11.83 25.32 6.39
N GLN A 313 12.77 25.79 5.58
CA GLN A 313 13.46 27.06 5.80
C GLN A 313 12.60 28.28 5.46
N VAL A 314 11.68 28.17 4.48
CA VAL A 314 10.68 29.21 4.19
C VAL A 314 9.60 29.24 5.27
N VAL A 315 9.13 28.08 5.75
CA VAL A 315 8.18 27.98 6.86
C VAL A 315 8.81 28.48 8.17
N GLU A 316 10.05 28.13 8.49
CA GLU A 316 10.76 28.61 9.67
C GLU A 316 11.06 30.12 9.60
N ASN A 317 11.44 30.65 8.43
CA ASN A 317 11.64 32.09 8.26
C ASN A 317 10.34 32.91 8.30
N LEU A 318 9.23 32.35 7.79
CA LEU A 318 7.91 32.98 7.87
C LEU A 318 7.30 32.86 9.28
N GLN A 319 7.52 31.76 9.99
CA GLN A 319 7.08 31.58 11.37
C GLN A 319 7.86 32.46 12.33
N LEU A 320 9.19 32.55 12.24
CA LEU A 320 9.99 33.35 13.18
C LEU A 320 9.78 34.87 13.02
N LYS A 321 9.68 35.37 11.78
CA LYS A 321 9.50 36.82 11.51
C LYS A 321 8.05 37.29 11.67
N SER A 322 7.05 36.46 11.38
CA SER A 322 5.64 36.85 11.58
C SER A 322 5.20 36.72 13.05
N TRP A 323 5.63 35.70 13.80
CA TRP A 323 5.22 35.53 15.19
C TRP A 323 5.77 36.60 16.13
N HIS A 324 7.00 37.08 15.92
CA HIS A 324 7.56 38.20 16.70
C HIS A 324 6.93 39.55 16.36
N GLY A 325 6.35 39.70 15.16
CA GLY A 325 5.57 40.86 14.75
C GLY A 325 4.13 40.80 15.30
N ILE A 326 3.48 39.64 15.21
CA ILE A 326 2.14 39.38 15.72
C ILE A 326 2.10 39.50 17.25
N LYS A 327 3.10 38.97 17.96
CA LYS A 327 3.19 39.07 19.42
C LYS A 327 3.46 40.51 19.91
N ARG A 328 4.24 41.31 19.16
CA ARG A 328 4.44 42.74 19.44
C ARG A 328 3.17 43.57 19.17
N ASN A 329 2.44 43.29 18.10
CA ASN A 329 1.17 43.96 17.80
C ASN A 329 0.05 43.55 18.78
N LEU A 330 0.06 42.31 19.27
CA LEU A 330 -0.88 41.84 20.30
C LEU A 330 -0.61 42.46 21.68
N GLN A 331 0.66 42.68 22.05
CA GLN A 331 1.01 43.39 23.29
C GLN A 331 0.68 44.89 23.23
N ALA A 332 0.76 45.51 22.04
CA ALA A 332 0.40 46.90 21.84
C ALA A 332 -1.12 47.18 21.83
N HIS A 333 -1.97 46.15 21.84
CA HIS A 333 -3.44 46.29 21.77
C HIS A 333 -4.18 45.77 23.01
N GLN A 334 -3.49 45.63 24.16
CA GLN A 334 -4.09 45.20 25.43
C GLN A 334 -4.96 46.24 26.16
N THR A 335 -5.50 47.24 25.46
CA THR A 335 -6.47 48.19 26.04
C THR A 335 -7.72 48.32 25.18
N THR A 336 -8.42 47.21 24.91
CA THR A 336 -9.89 47.15 24.78
C THR A 336 -10.34 45.70 24.48
N ASN A 337 -11.32 45.21 25.24
CA ASN A 337 -12.03 43.91 25.11
C ASN A 337 -11.34 42.64 25.66
N GLN A 338 -11.57 42.37 26.96
CA GLN A 338 -10.98 41.23 27.68
C GLN A 338 -11.65 39.83 27.58
N PRO A 339 -12.94 39.63 27.24
CA PRO A 339 -13.51 38.28 27.37
C PRO A 339 -13.17 37.34 26.20
N MET A 340 -13.04 37.85 24.97
CA MET A 340 -12.81 37.03 23.77
C MET A 340 -11.38 36.44 23.70
N PHE A 341 -10.40 37.11 24.33
CA PHE A 341 -9.00 36.70 24.29
C PHE A 341 -8.69 35.50 25.20
N LYS A 342 -9.40 35.36 26.33
CA LYS A 342 -9.20 34.21 27.24
C LYS A 342 -9.63 32.90 26.59
N GLU A 343 -10.62 32.93 25.71
CA GLU A 343 -11.15 31.76 25.02
C GLU A 343 -10.21 31.31 23.89
N GLN A 344 -9.63 32.26 23.15
CA GLN A 344 -8.63 31.98 22.12
C GLN A 344 -7.30 31.48 22.72
N GLU A 345 -6.86 32.05 23.85
CA GLU A 345 -5.68 31.58 24.58
C GLU A 345 -5.88 30.16 25.13
N LYS A 346 -7.09 29.82 25.59
CA LYS A 346 -7.45 28.46 26.03
C LYS A 346 -7.37 27.44 24.89
N VAL A 347 -7.92 27.78 23.71
CA VAL A 347 -7.88 26.90 22.52
C VAL A 347 -6.44 26.66 22.04
N VAL A 348 -5.59 27.70 22.07
CA VAL A 348 -4.17 27.57 21.69
C VAL A 348 -3.41 26.70 22.70
N ASN A 349 -3.68 26.84 23.99
CA ASN A 349 -3.02 26.05 25.02
C ASN A 349 -3.48 24.58 25.02
N GLU A 350 -4.74 24.29 24.73
CA GLU A 350 -5.24 22.92 24.52
C GLU A 350 -4.60 22.27 23.28
N TYR A 351 -4.50 23.01 22.16
CA TYR A 351 -3.81 22.52 20.97
C TYR A 351 -2.33 22.20 21.20
N LEU A 352 -1.63 23.03 21.98
CA LEU A 352 -0.23 22.80 22.36
C LEU A 352 -0.04 21.62 23.32
N LYS A 353 -1.04 21.34 24.16
CA LYS A 353 -1.05 20.18 25.06
C LYS A 353 -1.23 18.88 24.27
N ASP A 354 -2.18 18.85 23.33
CA ASP A 354 -2.41 17.70 22.45
C ASP A 354 -1.20 17.41 21.56
N HIS A 355 -0.49 18.43 21.07
CA HIS A 355 0.73 18.25 20.29
C HIS A 355 1.93 17.73 21.12
N ARG A 356 2.02 18.08 22.41
CA ARG A 356 3.05 17.51 23.30
C ARG A 356 2.77 16.05 23.68
N GLU A 357 1.50 15.68 23.82
CA GLU A 357 1.09 14.31 24.14
C GLU A 357 1.19 13.36 22.93
N GLN A 358 1.11 13.87 21.70
CA GLN A 358 1.32 13.10 20.47
C GLN A 358 2.80 12.83 20.13
N GLN A 359 3.75 13.52 20.76
CA GLN A 359 5.17 13.20 20.65
C GLN A 359 5.56 12.14 21.69
N SER A 360 5.43 10.86 21.31
CA SER A 360 5.82 9.71 22.13
C SER A 360 7.32 9.75 22.53
N PRO A 361 7.69 9.30 23.75
CA PRO A 361 9.09 9.11 24.17
C PRO A 361 9.94 8.21 23.23
N ARG A 362 9.30 7.50 22.30
CA ARG A 362 9.96 6.69 21.26
C ARG A 362 10.84 7.51 20.31
N SER A 363 10.52 8.77 20.04
CA SER A 363 11.32 9.60 19.12
C SER A 363 12.75 9.85 19.63
N PHE A 364 12.92 9.96 20.94
CA PHE A 364 14.24 10.19 21.56
C PHE A 364 15.14 8.95 21.52
N ILE A 365 14.58 7.75 21.63
CA ILE A 365 15.35 6.49 21.56
C ILE A 365 15.80 6.22 20.13
N GLU A 366 14.95 6.48 19.13
CA GLU A 366 15.29 6.34 17.71
C GLU A 366 16.34 7.35 17.25
N ILE A 367 16.24 8.61 17.70
CA ILE A 367 17.27 9.65 17.43
C ILE A 367 18.61 9.26 18.07
N ARG A 368 18.60 8.72 19.30
CA ARG A 368 19.82 8.26 19.99
C ARG A 368 20.44 7.03 19.31
N GLN A 369 19.63 6.09 18.83
CA GLN A 369 20.10 4.92 18.10
C GLN A 369 20.67 5.27 16.72
N GLN A 370 20.06 6.23 16.00
CA GLN A 370 20.61 6.71 14.73
C GLN A 370 21.91 7.50 14.93
N ALA A 371 22.05 8.28 16.00
CA ALA A 371 23.30 8.99 16.32
C ALA A 371 24.47 8.03 16.64
N ILE A 372 24.19 6.91 17.31
CA ILE A 372 25.20 5.87 17.62
C ILE A 372 25.66 5.15 16.34
N ILE A 373 24.75 4.92 15.38
CA ILE A 373 25.05 4.24 14.11
C ILE A 373 25.79 5.16 13.12
N SER A 374 25.62 6.48 13.23
CA SER A 374 26.18 7.47 12.28
C SER A 374 27.50 8.12 12.74
N THR A 375 28.11 7.65 13.84
CA THR A 375 29.43 8.14 14.26
C THR A 375 30.55 7.35 13.54
N PRO A 376 31.40 7.98 12.71
CA PRO A 376 32.54 7.30 12.13
C PRO A 376 33.61 7.08 13.20
N SER A 377 33.98 5.83 13.50
CA SER A 377 35.19 5.56 14.29
C SER A 377 36.41 5.88 13.44
N ASN A 378 37.07 7.00 13.71
CA ASN A 378 38.37 7.29 13.11
C ASN A 378 39.41 6.31 13.68
N GLN A 379 39.97 5.51 12.78
CA GLN A 379 41.23 4.79 12.97
C GLN A 379 42.39 5.80 13.08
N SER A 380 43.30 5.57 14.02
CA SER A 380 44.73 5.41 13.72
C SER A 380 45.53 5.22 15.02
N ILE A 381 46.30 4.13 15.08
CA ILE A 381 47.74 4.15 15.35
C ILE A 381 48.27 2.85 14.74
N LYS A 382 49.18 3.02 13.78
CA LYS A 382 49.94 1.98 13.10
C LYS A 382 51.17 1.59 13.95
N GLU A 383 51.48 0.30 13.86
CA GLU A 383 52.83 -0.30 13.78
C GLU A 383 53.82 -0.10 14.95
N ARG A 384 54.17 -1.21 15.61
CA ARG A 384 55.48 -1.89 15.48
C ARG A 384 55.61 -3.07 16.45
N GLY A 385 56.26 -4.14 15.98
CA GLY A 385 57.04 -5.03 16.85
C GLY A 385 56.57 -6.48 16.92
N SER A 386 57.09 -7.29 16.00
CA SER A 386 57.22 -8.73 16.14
C SER A 386 58.11 -9.08 17.34
N VAL A 387 57.61 -9.87 18.30
CA VAL A 387 58.46 -10.66 19.22
C VAL A 387 57.81 -12.02 19.46
N THR A 388 58.54 -13.07 19.13
CA THR A 388 58.23 -14.47 19.37
C THR A 388 58.61 -14.91 20.78
N HIS A 389 57.76 -15.76 21.36
CA HIS A 389 58.04 -16.91 22.24
C HIS A 389 59.43 -16.98 22.92
N LYS A 390 59.63 -16.25 24.03
CA LYS A 390 60.44 -16.62 25.23
C LYS A 390 60.83 -15.36 26.03
N GLN A 391 59.96 -14.96 26.96
CA GLN A 391 60.32 -14.32 28.24
C GLN A 391 59.26 -14.87 29.23
N LEU A 392 59.48 -16.02 29.87
CA LEU A 392 60.35 -16.25 31.04
C LEU A 392 60.10 -15.23 32.15
N GLU A 393 59.44 -15.74 33.20
CA GLU A 393 59.71 -15.47 34.61
C GLU A 393 59.57 -14.02 35.09
N LYS A 394 58.34 -13.66 35.46
CA LYS A 394 57.99 -13.25 36.82
C LYS A 394 56.48 -13.13 37.01
#